data_AF-A0A524LPM2-F1
#
_entry.id   AF-A0A524LPM2-F1
#
_cell.length_a   1.000
_cell.length_b   1.000
_cell.length_c   1.000
_cell.angle_alpha   90.00
_cell.angle_beta   90.00
_cell.angle_gamma   90.00
#
_symmetry.space_group_name_H-M   'P 1'
#
loop_
_entity.id
_entity.type
_entity.pdbx_description
1 polymer ?
#
loop_
_entity_poly.entity_id
_entity_poly.type
_entity_poly.pdbx_seq_one_letter_code
_entity_poly.pdbx_strand_id
1 'polypeptide(L)'
;MSTVSASAIEESLKLCMDPEVPLNIVEMGLIYGIDVTENNDVNIKMTMNTQGCPLHETLVQDATRYVKKVPGVNNVKVDIVWEPKWSMDKMSEEAKIKIKNMGSGLNTPAPINYETALPQGVGKLVQQEDGSMVLANEHDQGFMVNQAIVDFWKSCNGQHKVTELVELFAQQTGLQRKQVEKEVMQLLQQLREGGLIAIAGQPDTPNVEFKK
;
A
#
# COMPACT_ATOMS: atom_id res chain seq x y z
N MET A 1 -28.61 2.30 33.75
CA MET A 1 -28.38 1.78 32.39
C MET A 1 -27.07 1.04 32.42
N SER A 2 -26.97 -0.14 31.82
CA SER A 2 -25.69 -0.87 31.78
C SER A 2 -24.70 -0.09 30.91
N THR A 3 -23.54 0.24 31.46
CA THR A 3 -22.48 0.93 30.73
C THR A 3 -21.90 -0.01 29.68
N VAL A 4 -21.71 0.47 28.46
CA VAL A 4 -21.06 -0.29 27.40
C VAL A 4 -19.61 -0.56 27.81
N SER A 5 -19.15 -1.81 27.68
CA SER A 5 -17.78 -2.16 28.04
C SER A 5 -16.80 -1.83 26.91
N ALA A 6 -15.59 -1.40 27.26
CA ALA A 6 -14.52 -1.20 26.28
C ALA A 6 -14.21 -2.48 25.48
N SER A 7 -14.36 -3.66 26.10
CA SER A 7 -14.21 -4.96 25.43
C SER A 7 -15.22 -5.15 24.29
N ALA A 8 -16.50 -4.77 24.48
CA ALA A 8 -17.51 -4.89 23.42
C ALA A 8 -17.19 -3.96 22.23
N ILE A 9 -16.63 -2.78 22.52
CA ILE A 9 -16.15 -1.86 21.48
C ILE A 9 -14.96 -2.47 20.73
N GLU A 10 -13.97 -3.02 21.44
CA GLU A 10 -12.81 -3.67 20.83
C GLU A 10 -13.23 -4.84 19.92
N GLU A 11 -14.13 -5.69 20.37
CA GLU A 11 -14.68 -6.80 19.56
C GLU A 11 -15.36 -6.28 18.28
N SER A 12 -16.10 -5.18 18.37
CA SER A 12 -16.70 -4.56 17.20
C SER A 12 -15.64 -3.98 16.24
N LEU A 13 -14.55 -3.42 16.76
CA LEU A 13 -13.46 -2.86 15.95
C LEU A 13 -12.64 -3.96 15.26
N LYS A 14 -12.58 -5.19 15.80
CA LYS A 14 -11.97 -6.35 15.12
C LYS A 14 -12.66 -6.72 13.81
N LEU A 15 -13.91 -6.27 13.60
CA LEU A 15 -14.64 -6.46 12.33
C LEU A 15 -14.25 -5.44 11.26
N CYS A 16 -13.56 -4.37 11.63
CA CYS A 16 -13.07 -3.36 10.70
C CYS A 16 -11.70 -3.78 10.16
N MET A 17 -11.66 -4.06 8.85
CA MET A 17 -10.45 -4.48 8.14
C MET A 17 -9.78 -3.29 7.45
N ASP A 18 -8.46 -3.29 7.42
CA ASP A 18 -7.70 -2.35 6.63
C ASP A 18 -7.90 -2.62 5.12
N PRO A 19 -8.11 -1.59 4.29
CA PRO A 19 -8.38 -1.76 2.86
C PRO A 19 -7.15 -2.15 2.04
N GLU A 20 -5.94 -1.95 2.57
CA GLU A 20 -4.68 -2.26 1.87
C GLU A 20 -4.13 -3.62 2.31
N VAL A 21 -4.29 -3.97 3.58
CA VAL A 21 -3.84 -5.24 4.17
C VAL A 21 -5.04 -5.97 4.76
N PRO A 22 -5.29 -7.26 4.45
CA PRO A 22 -6.45 -8.01 4.95
C PRO A 22 -6.30 -8.41 6.43
N LEU A 23 -6.09 -7.41 7.31
CA LEU A 23 -5.97 -7.51 8.76
C LEU A 23 -6.90 -6.48 9.40
N ASN A 24 -7.37 -6.79 10.60
CA ASN A 24 -8.20 -5.85 11.33
C ASN A 24 -7.35 -4.81 12.07
N ILE A 25 -7.95 -3.63 12.25
CA ILE A 25 -7.28 -2.45 12.82
C ILE A 25 -6.84 -2.64 14.28
N VAL A 26 -7.46 -3.58 15.01
CA VAL A 26 -7.08 -3.92 16.39
C VAL A 26 -5.82 -4.78 16.40
N GLU A 27 -5.80 -5.86 15.61
CA GLU A 27 -4.64 -6.74 15.42
C GLU A 27 -3.43 -5.98 14.84
N MET A 28 -3.68 -4.98 13.99
CA MET A 28 -2.64 -4.08 13.47
C MET A 28 -2.07 -3.12 14.52
N GLY A 29 -2.73 -2.98 15.68
CA GLY A 29 -2.31 -2.05 16.72
C GLY A 29 -2.55 -0.58 16.35
N LEU A 30 -3.55 -0.31 15.51
CA LEU A 30 -3.93 1.06 15.13
C LEU A 30 -4.76 1.75 16.22
N ILE A 31 -5.41 0.99 17.11
CA ILE A 31 -6.20 1.52 18.21
C ILE A 31 -5.29 1.79 19.42
N TYR A 32 -5.20 3.05 19.83
CA TYR A 32 -4.37 3.48 20.97
C TYR A 32 -5.15 3.63 22.26
N GLY A 33 -6.46 3.85 22.16
CA GLY A 33 -7.30 3.95 23.34
C GLY A 33 -8.78 3.94 22.98
N ILE A 34 -9.56 3.31 23.85
CA ILE A 34 -11.02 3.31 23.83
C ILE A 34 -11.45 3.83 25.20
N ASP A 35 -12.15 4.95 25.19
CA ASP A 35 -12.74 5.57 26.38
C ASP A 35 -14.26 5.58 26.23
N VAL A 36 -14.95 4.97 27.19
CA VAL A 36 -16.42 4.92 27.20
C VAL A 36 -16.90 5.75 28.39
N THR A 37 -17.65 6.79 28.09
CA THR A 37 -18.19 7.70 29.10
C THR A 37 -19.38 7.09 29.83
N GLU A 38 -19.80 7.70 30.95
CA GLU A 38 -20.99 7.28 31.71
C GLU A 38 -22.29 7.34 30.90
N ASN A 39 -22.34 8.15 29.83
CA ASN A 39 -23.47 8.28 28.90
C ASN A 39 -23.42 7.30 27.72
N ASN A 40 -22.48 6.34 27.73
CA ASN A 40 -22.18 5.43 26.62
C ASN A 40 -21.75 6.13 25.32
N ASP A 41 -21.19 7.34 25.41
CA ASP A 41 -20.43 7.93 24.30
C ASP A 41 -19.04 7.31 24.26
N VAL A 42 -18.58 6.93 23.07
CA VAL A 42 -17.33 6.21 22.84
C VAL A 42 -16.34 7.13 22.14
N ASN A 43 -15.19 7.37 22.78
CA ASN A 43 -14.07 8.11 22.23
C ASN A 43 -12.96 7.13 21.88
N ILE A 44 -12.55 7.12 20.61
CA ILE A 44 -11.52 6.22 20.09
C ILE A 44 -10.34 7.05 19.64
N LYS A 45 -9.16 6.76 20.18
CA LYS A 45 -7.89 7.28 19.66
C LYS A 45 -7.27 6.22 18.78
N MET A 46 -7.05 6.55 17.51
CA MET A 46 -6.38 5.63 16.59
C MET A 46 -5.29 6.34 15.78
N THR A 47 -4.40 5.56 15.20
CA THR A 47 -3.31 6.05 14.34
C THR A 47 -3.39 5.41 12.95
N MET A 48 -2.51 5.82 12.04
CA MET A 48 -2.41 5.29 10.68
C MET A 48 -0.95 4.97 10.33
N ASN A 49 -0.75 4.04 9.39
CA ASN A 49 0.59 3.62 8.91
C ASN A 49 1.27 4.67 8.02
N THR A 50 0.48 5.54 7.36
CA THR A 50 0.90 6.56 6.41
C THR A 50 0.18 7.87 6.72
N GLN A 51 0.75 9.01 6.36
CA GLN A 51 0.14 10.32 6.55
C GLN A 51 -0.34 10.86 5.20
N GLY A 52 -1.63 11.17 5.08
CA GLY A 52 -2.19 11.81 3.87
C GLY A 52 -2.83 10.87 2.85
N CYS A 53 -3.08 9.60 3.19
CA CYS A 53 -3.83 8.70 2.29
C CYS A 53 -5.35 8.98 2.40
N PRO A 54 -6.09 9.11 1.28
CA PRO A 54 -7.54 9.34 1.31
C PRO A 54 -8.33 8.20 1.96
N LEU A 55 -7.72 7.01 2.14
CA LEU A 55 -8.35 5.86 2.79
C LEU A 55 -8.57 6.05 4.30
N HIS A 56 -7.92 7.03 4.92
CA HIS A 56 -8.08 7.29 6.36
C HIS A 56 -9.52 7.68 6.71
N GLU A 57 -10.15 8.50 5.87
CA GLU A 57 -11.54 8.93 6.08
C GLU A 57 -12.49 7.72 6.01
N THR A 58 -12.27 6.82 5.05
CA THR A 58 -13.03 5.57 4.93
C THR A 58 -12.86 4.71 6.18
N LEU A 59 -11.63 4.53 6.67
CA LEU A 59 -11.37 3.68 7.83
C LEU A 59 -12.00 4.25 9.11
N VAL A 60 -11.95 5.57 9.29
CA VAL A 60 -12.62 6.26 10.39
C VAL A 60 -14.14 6.10 10.32
N GLN A 61 -14.71 6.21 9.13
CA GLN A 61 -16.15 6.03 8.91
C GLN A 61 -16.58 4.59 9.20
N ASP A 62 -15.82 3.60 8.74
CA ASP A 62 -16.11 2.20 9.03
C ASP A 62 -15.97 1.90 10.52
N ALA A 63 -14.87 2.30 11.17
CA ALA A 63 -14.71 2.14 12.62
C ALA A 63 -15.89 2.75 13.40
N THR A 64 -16.28 3.97 13.04
CA THR A 64 -17.46 4.64 13.62
C THR A 64 -18.73 3.83 13.40
N ARG A 65 -18.94 3.34 12.17
CA ARG A 65 -20.12 2.55 11.78
C ARG A 65 -20.21 1.22 12.50
N TYR A 66 -19.10 0.51 12.69
CA TYR A 66 -19.05 -0.73 13.44
C TYR A 66 -19.39 -0.47 14.91
N VAL A 67 -18.72 0.49 15.54
CA VAL A 67 -18.92 0.80 16.96
C VAL A 67 -20.34 1.29 17.25
N LYS A 68 -20.95 2.08 16.35
CA LYS A 68 -22.37 2.49 16.48
C LYS A 68 -23.36 1.33 16.46
N LYS A 69 -22.99 0.15 15.97
CA LYS A 69 -23.86 -1.05 16.00
C LYS A 69 -23.81 -1.78 17.34
N VAL A 70 -22.88 -1.43 18.24
CA VAL A 70 -22.81 -2.04 19.56
C VAL A 70 -24.03 -1.58 20.39
N PRO A 71 -24.82 -2.50 20.95
CA PRO A 71 -26.01 -2.15 21.72
C PRO A 71 -25.68 -1.23 22.90
N GLY A 72 -26.38 -0.10 23.00
CA GLY A 72 -26.23 0.86 24.08
C GLY A 72 -25.26 2.00 23.81
N VAL A 73 -24.49 1.95 22.71
CA VAL A 73 -23.65 3.09 22.27
C VAL A 73 -24.52 4.26 21.85
N ASN A 74 -24.19 5.46 22.33
CA ASN A 74 -24.89 6.68 22.01
C ASN A 74 -24.21 7.43 20.86
N ASN A 75 -23.10 8.12 21.14
CA ASN A 75 -22.26 8.73 20.12
C ASN A 75 -20.89 8.04 19.99
N VAL A 76 -20.26 8.21 18.84
CA VAL A 76 -18.91 7.70 18.58
C VAL A 76 -18.07 8.82 17.99
N LYS A 77 -16.92 9.09 18.62
CA LYS A 77 -15.92 10.03 18.16
C LYS A 77 -14.61 9.29 17.93
N VAL A 78 -14.03 9.46 16.75
CA VAL A 78 -12.74 8.88 16.40
C VAL A 78 -11.77 10.03 16.17
N ASP A 79 -10.69 10.06 16.93
CA ASP A 79 -9.60 11.02 16.81
C ASP A 79 -8.36 10.32 16.26
N ILE A 80 -7.85 10.82 15.13
CA ILE A 80 -6.58 10.36 14.57
C ILE A 80 -5.44 11.06 15.31
N VAL A 81 -4.55 10.27 15.89
CA VAL A 81 -3.31 10.71 16.54
C VAL A 81 -2.10 10.18 15.79
N TRP A 82 -1.11 11.05 15.62
CA TRP A 82 0.17 10.73 14.94
C TRP A 82 1.29 10.40 15.93
N GLU A 83 1.07 10.73 17.20
CA GLU A 83 2.02 10.49 18.29
C GLU A 83 1.36 9.62 19.37
N PRO A 84 2.02 8.52 19.79
CA PRO A 84 3.26 7.97 19.24
C PRO A 84 3.10 7.47 17.79
N LYS A 85 4.17 7.53 16.97
CA LYS A 85 4.14 6.96 15.61
C LYS A 85 3.86 5.46 15.65
N TRP A 86 3.13 4.97 14.66
CA TRP A 86 2.89 3.54 14.50
C TRP A 86 4.17 2.82 14.07
N SER A 87 4.36 1.59 14.57
CA SER A 87 5.42 0.69 14.14
C SER A 87 4.91 -0.75 14.22
N MET A 88 5.49 -1.65 13.41
CA MET A 88 5.11 -3.08 13.37
C MET A 88 5.23 -3.80 14.72
N ASP A 89 5.99 -3.24 15.67
CA ASP A 89 6.09 -3.78 17.04
C ASP A 89 4.73 -3.79 17.75
N LYS A 90 3.85 -2.84 17.41
CA LYS A 90 2.49 -2.70 17.99
C LYS A 90 1.49 -3.73 17.49
N MET A 91 1.83 -4.47 16.45
CA MET A 91 0.96 -5.52 15.94
C MET A 91 0.88 -6.70 16.92
N SER A 92 -0.27 -7.36 16.96
CA SER A 92 -0.40 -8.62 17.68
C SER A 92 0.49 -9.71 17.06
N GLU A 93 0.93 -10.67 17.88
CA GLU A 93 1.76 -11.80 17.40
C GLU A 93 1.06 -12.58 16.28
N GLU A 94 -0.25 -12.79 16.37
CA GLU A 94 -1.06 -13.41 15.31
C GLU A 94 -1.07 -12.60 14.02
N ALA A 95 -1.13 -11.26 14.12
CA ALA A 95 -1.06 -10.36 12.98
C ALA A 95 0.34 -10.39 12.34
N LYS A 96 1.41 -10.40 13.16
CA LYS A 96 2.79 -10.55 12.69
C LYS A 96 2.99 -11.90 12.00
N ILE A 97 2.41 -12.97 12.55
CA ILE A 97 2.43 -14.31 11.96
C ILE A 97 1.63 -14.33 10.66
N LYS A 98 0.44 -13.71 10.59
CA LYS A 98 -0.34 -13.60 9.34
C LYS A 98 0.42 -12.80 8.29
N ILE A 99 1.05 -11.67 8.63
CA ILE A 99 1.92 -10.94 7.70
C ILE A 99 3.12 -11.80 7.29
N LYS A 100 3.75 -12.52 8.22
CA LYS A 100 4.88 -13.42 7.95
C LYS A 100 4.50 -14.64 7.09
N ASN A 101 3.29 -15.17 7.28
CA ASN A 101 2.75 -16.32 6.54
C ASN A 101 2.19 -15.90 5.18
N MET A 102 1.57 -14.72 5.07
CA MET A 102 1.37 -14.02 3.80
C MET A 102 2.74 -13.72 3.13
N GLY A 103 3.79 -13.54 3.94
CA GLY A 103 5.19 -13.33 3.57
C GLY A 103 5.99 -14.57 3.18
N SER A 104 5.41 -15.78 3.08
CA SER A 104 6.01 -16.85 2.25
C SER A 104 5.63 -16.72 0.77
N GLY A 105 4.86 -15.69 0.39
CA GLY A 105 4.61 -15.29 -1.00
C GLY A 105 4.86 -13.82 -1.30
N LEU A 106 5.38 -13.02 -0.36
CA LEU A 106 5.73 -11.61 -0.60
C LEU A 106 7.11 -11.30 -0.03
N ASN A 107 8.10 -11.48 -0.90
CA ASN A 107 9.30 -10.66 -0.96
C ASN A 107 8.88 -9.21 -1.33
N THR A 108 8.14 -8.51 -0.47
CA THR A 108 7.86 -7.08 -0.72
C THR A 108 8.97 -6.25 -0.09
N PRO A 109 9.94 -5.75 -0.88
CA PRO A 109 10.80 -4.65 -0.45
C PRO A 109 9.92 -3.50 0.04
N ALA A 110 10.40 -2.77 1.05
CA ALA A 110 9.72 -1.62 1.64
C ALA A 110 9.04 -0.73 0.58
N PRO A 111 7.86 -0.13 0.86
CA PRO A 111 7.15 0.71 -0.10
C PRO A 111 8.12 1.72 -0.70
N ILE A 112 8.15 1.80 -2.04
CA ILE A 112 9.07 2.65 -2.78
C ILE A 112 8.82 4.09 -2.32
N ASN A 113 9.83 4.74 -1.77
CA ASN A 113 9.73 6.18 -1.52
C ASN A 113 9.86 6.91 -2.86
N TYR A 114 8.71 7.20 -3.48
CA TYR A 114 8.60 7.80 -4.82
C TYR A 114 9.25 9.19 -4.94
N GLU A 115 9.51 9.87 -3.81
CA GLU A 115 10.18 11.17 -3.78
C GLU A 115 11.71 11.08 -3.89
N THR A 116 12.26 9.89 -3.61
CA THR A 116 13.70 9.64 -3.57
C THR A 116 14.15 8.49 -4.47
N ALA A 117 13.23 7.66 -4.94
CA ALA A 117 13.54 6.50 -5.76
C ALA A 117 14.01 6.90 -7.16
N LEU A 118 15.15 6.35 -7.55
CA LEU A 118 15.79 6.52 -8.86
C LEU A 118 15.73 5.19 -9.61
N PRO A 119 14.64 4.91 -10.36
CA PRO A 119 14.51 3.67 -11.11
C PRO A 119 15.48 3.62 -12.28
N GLN A 120 16.06 2.44 -12.48
CA GLN A 120 16.97 2.13 -13.58
C GLN A 120 16.45 0.91 -14.34
N GLY A 121 16.20 1.08 -15.64
CA GLY A 121 15.90 0.01 -16.57
C GLY A 121 17.05 -0.98 -16.65
N VAL A 122 16.74 -2.24 -16.39
CA VAL A 122 17.65 -3.38 -16.50
C VAL A 122 17.06 -4.41 -17.45
N GLY A 123 17.91 -5.23 -18.08
CA GLY A 123 17.52 -6.18 -19.12
C GLY A 123 17.76 -5.67 -20.55
N LYS A 124 17.14 -6.34 -21.52
CA LYS A 124 17.32 -6.11 -22.97
C LYS A 124 15.98 -6.03 -23.68
N LEU A 125 15.85 -5.10 -24.62
CA LEU A 125 14.73 -5.05 -25.55
C LEU A 125 15.00 -6.03 -26.71
N VAL A 126 14.06 -6.94 -26.94
CA VAL A 126 14.07 -7.91 -28.02
C VAL A 126 12.82 -7.70 -28.87
N GLN A 127 13.01 -7.59 -30.19
CA GLN A 127 11.90 -7.59 -31.13
C GLN A 127 11.75 -9.00 -31.70
N GLN A 128 10.55 -9.55 -31.64
CA GLN A 128 10.22 -10.88 -32.15
C GLN A 128 9.96 -10.84 -33.67
N GLU A 129 9.96 -12.01 -34.30
CA GLU A 129 9.77 -12.17 -35.75
C GLU A 129 8.40 -11.69 -36.25
N ASP A 130 7.40 -11.66 -35.37
CA ASP A 130 6.05 -11.13 -35.62
C ASP A 130 5.96 -9.59 -35.46
N GLY A 131 7.05 -8.94 -35.09
CA GLY A 131 7.11 -7.50 -34.83
C GLY A 131 6.77 -7.08 -33.39
N SER A 132 6.40 -8.02 -32.51
CA SER A 132 6.12 -7.77 -31.10
C SER A 132 7.40 -7.37 -30.34
N MET A 133 7.27 -6.49 -29.34
CA MET A 133 8.38 -6.03 -28.51
C MET A 133 8.33 -6.70 -27.14
N VAL A 134 9.49 -7.18 -26.68
CA VAL A 134 9.65 -7.90 -25.41
C VAL A 134 10.83 -7.32 -24.65
N LEU A 135 10.64 -6.96 -23.38
CA LEU A 135 11.74 -6.69 -22.46
C LEU A 135 12.13 -7.99 -21.77
N ALA A 136 13.36 -8.45 -21.97
CA ALA A 136 13.89 -9.65 -21.34
C ALA A 136 14.82 -9.29 -20.18
N ASN A 137 14.59 -9.87 -19.00
CA ASN A 137 15.47 -9.71 -17.85
C ASN A 137 16.75 -10.58 -17.96
N GLU A 138 17.63 -10.53 -16.96
CA GLU A 138 18.87 -11.33 -16.94
C GLU A 138 18.64 -12.85 -16.88
N HIS A 139 17.43 -13.28 -16.51
CA HIS A 139 17.00 -14.68 -16.50
C HIS A 139 16.35 -15.12 -17.83
N ASP A 140 16.45 -14.29 -18.87
CA ASP A 140 15.84 -14.50 -20.19
C ASP A 140 14.30 -14.57 -20.15
N GLN A 141 13.68 -14.00 -19.10
CA GLN A 141 12.23 -13.93 -18.96
C GLN A 141 11.70 -12.68 -19.67
N GLY A 142 10.84 -12.89 -20.66
CA GLY A 142 10.29 -11.84 -21.50
C GLY A 142 8.97 -11.26 -20.98
N PHE A 143 8.91 -9.94 -20.87
CA PHE A 143 7.70 -9.17 -20.61
C PHE A 143 7.27 -8.49 -21.92
N MET A 144 6.09 -8.84 -22.44
CA MET A 144 5.54 -8.20 -23.64
C MET A 144 5.20 -6.74 -23.36
N VAL A 145 5.67 -5.86 -24.23
CA VAL A 145 5.55 -4.41 -24.05
C VAL A 145 5.12 -3.73 -25.35
N ASN A 146 4.58 -2.54 -25.21
CA ASN A 146 4.34 -1.62 -26.32
C ASN A 146 5.41 -0.52 -26.33
N GLN A 147 5.38 0.32 -27.37
CA GLN A 147 6.32 1.43 -27.54
C GLN A 147 6.35 2.38 -26.33
N ALA A 148 5.19 2.69 -25.74
CA ALA A 148 5.10 3.58 -24.58
C ALA A 148 5.81 3.01 -23.33
N ILE A 149 5.69 1.71 -23.09
CA ILE A 149 6.38 1.02 -22.00
C ILE A 149 7.88 0.96 -22.26
N VAL A 150 8.30 0.75 -23.52
CA VAL A 150 9.72 0.81 -23.91
C VAL A 150 10.31 2.19 -23.65
N ASP A 151 9.59 3.25 -24.02
CA ASP A 151 10.03 4.63 -23.81
C ASP A 151 10.08 4.97 -22.32
N PHE A 152 9.10 4.52 -21.54
CA PHE A 152 9.13 4.62 -20.09
C PHE A 152 10.33 3.89 -19.49
N TRP A 153 10.55 2.63 -19.86
CA TRP A 153 11.68 1.84 -19.36
C TRP A 153 13.04 2.49 -19.70
N LYS A 154 13.17 3.08 -20.89
CA LYS A 154 14.36 3.87 -21.26
C LYS A 154 14.51 5.16 -20.46
N SER A 155 13.40 5.79 -20.06
CA SER A 155 13.42 7.00 -19.23
C SER A 155 13.86 6.71 -17.78
N CYS A 156 13.68 5.47 -17.31
CA CYS A 156 14.28 4.96 -16.08
C CYS A 156 15.79 4.76 -16.26
N ASN A 157 16.56 5.84 -16.22
CA ASN A 157 18.02 5.84 -16.42
C ASN A 157 18.81 6.00 -15.11
N GLY A 158 18.14 5.90 -13.95
CA GLY A 158 18.72 6.16 -12.64
C GLY A 158 18.98 7.64 -12.31
N GLN A 159 18.57 8.58 -13.18
CA GLN A 159 18.76 10.02 -12.96
C GLN A 159 17.47 10.74 -12.59
N HIS A 160 16.32 10.25 -13.06
CA HIS A 160 15.01 10.85 -12.79
C HIS A 160 14.31 10.17 -11.63
N LYS A 161 13.73 10.97 -10.74
CA LYS A 161 12.84 10.48 -9.68
C LYS A 161 11.52 10.03 -10.26
N VAL A 162 10.80 9.16 -9.54
CA VAL A 162 9.45 8.72 -9.94
C VAL A 162 8.51 9.91 -10.13
N THR A 163 8.59 10.92 -9.26
CA THR A 163 7.80 12.16 -9.38
C THR A 163 8.09 12.94 -10.67
N GLU A 164 9.33 12.93 -11.15
CA GLU A 164 9.73 13.56 -12.42
C GLU A 164 9.22 12.74 -13.61
N LEU A 165 9.28 11.41 -13.52
CA LEU A 165 8.73 10.52 -14.55
C LEU A 165 7.21 10.71 -14.72
N VAL A 166 6.47 10.86 -13.61
CA VAL A 166 5.04 11.19 -13.64
C VAL A 166 4.78 12.50 -14.36
N GLU A 167 5.60 13.52 -14.11
CA GLU A 167 5.44 14.83 -14.73
C GLU A 167 5.74 14.79 -16.24
N LEU A 168 6.80 14.08 -16.64
CA LEU A 168 7.15 13.85 -18.04
C LEU A 168 6.02 13.11 -18.79
N PHE A 169 5.48 12.05 -18.19
CA PHE A 169 4.38 11.30 -18.79
C PHE A 169 3.08 12.11 -18.86
N ALA A 170 2.80 12.96 -17.86
CA ALA A 170 1.63 13.82 -17.86
C ALA A 170 1.71 14.87 -18.96
N GLN A 171 2.90 15.44 -19.20
CA GLN A 171 3.12 16.39 -20.29
C GLN A 171 2.96 15.74 -21.67
N GLN A 172 3.39 14.48 -21.84
CA GLN A 172 3.30 13.77 -23.12
C GLN A 172 1.89 13.27 -23.44
N THR A 173 1.15 12.79 -22.43
CA THR A 173 -0.18 12.19 -22.62
C THR A 173 -1.32 13.20 -22.55
N GLY A 174 -1.08 14.40 -21.97
CA GLY A 174 -2.12 15.40 -21.71
C GLY A 174 -3.13 14.98 -20.64
N LEU A 175 -2.88 13.87 -19.95
CA LEU A 175 -3.75 13.35 -18.89
C LEU A 175 -3.52 14.10 -17.57
N GLN A 176 -4.51 14.02 -16.67
CA GLN A 176 -4.39 14.62 -15.33
C GLN A 176 -3.30 13.93 -14.51
N ARG A 177 -2.48 14.72 -13.82
CA ARG A 177 -1.38 14.25 -12.96
C ARG A 177 -1.78 13.08 -12.05
N LYS A 178 -2.95 13.14 -11.39
CA LYS A 178 -3.46 12.07 -10.52
C LYS A 178 -3.69 10.74 -11.24
N GLN A 179 -4.16 10.80 -12.49
CA GLN A 179 -4.39 9.60 -13.29
C GLN A 179 -3.07 9.02 -13.77
N VAL A 180 -2.16 9.88 -14.22
CA VAL A 180 -0.82 9.48 -14.69
C VAL A 180 0.00 8.88 -13.55
N GLU A 181 -0.07 9.45 -12.36
CA GLU A 181 0.61 8.95 -11.17
C GLU A 181 0.27 7.50 -10.88
N LYS A 182 -1.04 7.16 -10.92
CA LYS A 182 -1.50 5.79 -10.72
C LYS A 182 -0.96 4.82 -11.78
N GLU A 183 -1.04 5.21 -13.05
CA GLU A 183 -0.56 4.38 -14.17
C GLU A 183 0.95 4.18 -14.12
N VAL A 184 1.71 5.23 -13.81
CA VAL A 184 3.18 5.18 -13.69
C VAL A 184 3.61 4.31 -12.51
N MET A 185 2.95 4.43 -11.36
CA MET A 185 3.22 3.57 -10.19
C MET A 185 2.93 2.11 -10.51
N GLN A 186 1.80 1.82 -11.14
CA GLN A 186 1.43 0.46 -11.53
C GLN A 186 2.44 -0.12 -12.53
N LEU A 187 2.83 0.64 -13.55
CA LEU A 187 3.81 0.21 -14.55
C LEU A 187 5.18 -0.04 -13.93
N LEU A 188 5.64 0.86 -13.06
CA LEU A 188 6.93 0.72 -12.37
C LEU A 188 6.94 -0.51 -11.47
N GLN A 189 5.83 -0.79 -10.78
CA GLN A 189 5.66 -2.00 -9.99
C GLN A 189 5.73 -3.26 -10.87
N GLN A 190 5.00 -3.30 -12.00
CA GLN A 190 5.02 -4.44 -12.92
C GLN A 190 6.41 -4.72 -13.50
N LEU A 191 7.13 -3.68 -13.92
CA LEU A 191 8.47 -3.82 -14.46
C LEU A 191 9.48 -4.25 -13.38
N ARG A 192 9.35 -3.71 -12.17
CA ARG A 192 10.17 -4.14 -11.02
C ARG A 192 9.94 -5.61 -10.68
N GLU A 193 8.68 -6.01 -10.62
CA GLU A 193 8.26 -7.39 -10.40
C GLU A 193 8.79 -8.33 -11.49
N GLY A 194 8.88 -7.84 -12.73
CA GLY A 194 9.51 -8.53 -13.85
C GLY A 194 11.05 -8.58 -13.82
N GLY A 195 11.71 -7.96 -12.83
CA GLY A 195 13.16 -7.82 -12.79
C GLY A 195 13.71 -6.94 -13.92
N LEU A 196 12.91 -5.99 -14.41
CA LEU A 196 13.24 -5.06 -15.51
C LEU A 196 13.54 -3.64 -15.01
N ILE A 197 13.33 -3.37 -13.72
CA ILE A 197 13.66 -2.09 -13.07
C ILE A 197 14.39 -2.38 -11.76
N ALA A 198 15.58 -1.82 -11.60
CA ALA A 198 16.32 -1.78 -10.36
C ALA A 198 16.16 -0.41 -9.68
N ILE A 199 16.10 -0.38 -8.34
CA ILE A 199 16.07 0.86 -7.55
C ILE A 199 17.19 0.80 -6.53
N ALA A 200 18.11 1.76 -6.58
CA ALA A 200 19.25 1.81 -5.68
C ALA A 200 18.81 1.84 -4.20
N GLY A 201 19.33 0.92 -3.38
CA GLY A 201 19.06 0.86 -1.94
C GLY A 201 17.85 0.00 -1.52
N GLN A 202 17.20 -0.72 -2.44
CA GLN A 202 16.22 -1.74 -2.10
C GLN A 202 16.64 -3.12 -2.64
N PRO A 203 16.54 -4.21 -1.86
CA PRO A 203 16.89 -5.54 -2.34
C PRO A 203 15.97 -5.96 -3.48
N ASP A 204 16.59 -6.57 -4.49
CA ASP A 204 15.93 -7.13 -5.67
C ASP A 204 15.46 -8.54 -5.33
N THR A 205 14.17 -8.67 -5.06
CA THR A 205 13.55 -10.00 -4.98
C THR A 205 12.32 -10.01 -5.91
N PRO A 206 12.40 -10.69 -7.06
CA PRO A 206 11.26 -10.81 -7.96
C PRO A 206 10.14 -11.61 -7.28
N ASN A 207 8.95 -11.03 -7.26
CA ASN A 207 7.77 -11.54 -6.54
C ASN A 207 6.76 -12.23 -7.47
N VAL A 208 7.08 -12.40 -8.76
CA VAL A 208 6.15 -12.99 -9.73
C VAL A 208 6.54 -14.42 -10.03
N GLU A 209 5.66 -15.36 -9.72
CA GLU A 209 5.71 -16.69 -10.32
C GLU A 209 5.28 -16.60 -11.78
N PHE A 210 6.24 -16.69 -12.69
CA PHE A 210 6.01 -16.77 -14.12
C PHE A 210 5.42 -18.14 -14.45
N LYS A 211 4.17 -18.17 -14.94
CA LYS A 211 3.59 -19.40 -15.49
C LYS A 211 4.33 -19.74 -16.79
N LYS A 212 4.89 -20.96 -16.81
CA LYS A 212 5.46 -21.63 -17.99
C LYS A 212 4.43 -21.81 -19.10
#